data_AF-A0A372JN20-F1
#
_entry.id   AF-A0A372JN20-F1
#
_cell.length_a   1.000
_cell.length_b   1.000
_cell.length_c   1.000
_cell.angle_alpha   90.00
_cell.angle_beta   90.00
_cell.angle_gamma   90.00
#
_symmetry.space_group_name_H-M   'P 1'
#
loop_
_entity.id
_entity.type
_entity.pdbx_description
1 polymer ?
#
loop_
_entity_poly.entity_id
_entity_poly.type
_entity_poly.pdbx_seq_one_letter_code
_entity_poly.pdbx_strand_id
1 'polypeptide(L)'
;MLRKLLVTAATGLVATAVVTAPADAAVASARTPAPAVSAARCHSHKVGKHWECVTPGSYCPKAAHLHYGYAYKTGKRYRCVRYPNGQWRWKRG
;
A
#
# COMPACT_ATOMS: atom_id res chain seq x y z
N MET A 1 -64.40 -7.42 -4.58
CA MET A 1 -65.43 -8.21 -3.87
C MET A 1 -64.79 -8.83 -2.64
N LEU A 2 -65.48 -8.76 -1.48
CA LEU A 2 -65.32 -9.61 -0.29
C LEU A 2 -63.93 -9.67 0.38
N ARG A 3 -63.76 -9.60 1.70
CA ARG A 3 -64.55 -9.33 2.89
C ARG A 3 -63.51 -9.47 4.02
N LYS A 4 -63.60 -8.63 5.05
CA LYS A 4 -63.66 -9.01 6.48
C LYS A 4 -62.73 -10.16 6.93
N LEU A 5 -62.03 -10.12 8.05
CA LEU A 5 -62.07 -9.38 9.30
C LEU A 5 -61.01 -10.11 10.17
N LEU A 6 -60.70 -9.54 11.32
CA LEU A 6 -60.34 -10.19 12.60
C LEU A 6 -59.07 -9.52 13.18
N VAL A 7 -59.24 -8.62 14.16
CA VAL A 7 -59.46 -8.90 15.61
C VAL A 7 -58.10 -9.16 16.27
N THR A 8 -57.73 -8.73 17.47
CA THR A 8 -58.17 -7.75 18.47
C THR A 8 -57.04 -7.80 19.52
N ALA A 9 -56.78 -6.67 20.19
CA ALA A 9 -56.15 -6.47 21.51
C ALA A 9 -55.13 -7.49 22.08
N ALA A 10 -54.02 -6.99 22.60
CA ALA A 10 -53.67 -7.21 24.01
C ALA A 10 -52.46 -6.35 24.44
N THR A 11 -52.66 -5.71 25.59
CA THR A 11 -51.74 -4.99 26.48
C THR A 11 -50.54 -5.85 26.89
N GLY A 12 -49.35 -5.25 27.05
CA GLY A 12 -48.21 -5.95 27.65
C GLY A 12 -46.99 -5.07 27.90
N LEU A 13 -46.63 -4.93 29.17
CA LEU A 13 -45.57 -4.10 29.73
C LEU A 13 -44.12 -4.55 29.37
N VAL A 14 -43.26 -3.55 29.19
CA VAL A 14 -41.91 -3.37 29.79
C VAL A 14 -40.70 -4.18 29.27
N ALA A 15 -39.59 -3.42 29.22
CA ALA A 15 -38.17 -3.78 29.23
C ALA A 15 -37.56 -4.29 27.91
N THR A 16 -37.21 -3.35 27.03
CA THR A 16 -36.17 -3.58 26.03
C THR A 16 -34.80 -3.44 26.71
N ALA A 17 -34.21 -4.59 26.99
CA ALA A 17 -32.81 -4.73 27.36
C ALA A 17 -31.91 -4.18 26.25
N VAL A 18 -30.84 -3.52 26.68
CA VAL A 18 -29.76 -2.96 25.87
C VAL A 18 -29.05 -4.09 25.12
N VAL A 19 -29.02 -4.01 23.79
CA VAL A 19 -28.06 -4.75 22.96
C VAL A 19 -27.30 -3.73 22.13
N THR A 20 -26.10 -3.42 22.58
CA THR A 20 -25.09 -2.67 21.84
C THR A 20 -24.65 -3.50 20.63
N ALA A 21 -25.04 -3.09 19.43
CA ALA A 21 -24.43 -3.55 18.20
C ALA A 21 -23.16 -2.74 17.93
N PRO A 22 -22.00 -3.36 17.69
CA PRO A 22 -20.84 -2.63 17.20
C PRO A 22 -21.09 -2.25 15.74
N ALA A 23 -20.99 -0.96 15.46
CA ALA A 23 -20.93 -0.45 14.10
C ALA A 23 -19.63 -0.95 13.45
N ASP A 24 -19.78 -1.81 12.45
CA ASP A 24 -18.71 -2.26 11.57
C ASP A 24 -18.28 -1.09 10.68
N ALA A 25 -17.44 -0.21 11.24
CA ALA A 25 -16.80 0.85 10.50
C ALA A 25 -15.73 0.22 9.61
N ALA A 26 -16.04 0.09 8.33
CA ALA A 26 -15.14 -0.32 7.27
C ALA A 26 -13.77 0.37 7.41
N VAL A 27 -12.79 -0.40 7.90
CA VAL A 27 -11.38 0.00 7.90
C VAL A 27 -10.90 0.04 6.46
N ALA A 28 -10.92 1.24 5.87
CA ALA A 28 -10.10 1.54 4.72
C ALA A 28 -8.67 1.14 5.07
N SER A 29 -8.20 0.03 4.51
CA SER A 29 -6.81 -0.40 4.59
C SER A 29 -5.96 0.66 3.89
N ALA A 30 -5.62 1.71 4.64
CA ALA A 30 -4.53 2.60 4.32
C ALA A 30 -3.31 1.70 4.15
N ARG A 31 -2.94 1.44 2.89
CA ARG A 31 -1.69 0.76 2.58
C ARG A 31 -0.59 1.62 3.18
N THR A 32 -0.12 1.24 4.36
CA THR A 32 1.09 1.79 4.95
C THR A 32 2.14 1.78 3.85
N PRO A 33 2.68 2.95 3.45
CA PRO A 33 3.79 2.96 2.51
C PRO A 33 4.86 2.05 3.12
N ALA A 34 5.18 0.96 2.41
CA ALA A 34 6.15 -0.01 2.87
C ALA A 34 7.38 0.74 3.36
N PRO A 35 7.94 0.38 4.53
CA PRO A 35 9.07 1.11 5.10
C PRO A 35 10.12 1.26 4.01
N ALA A 36 10.49 2.51 3.72
CA ALA A 36 11.58 2.81 2.81
C ALA A 36 12.78 2.08 3.38
N VAL A 37 13.12 0.95 2.75
CA VAL A 37 14.18 0.07 3.20
C VAL A 37 15.42 0.94 3.24
N SER A 38 15.79 1.39 4.44
CA SER A 38 17.07 2.01 4.75
C SER A 38 18.10 0.90 4.70
N ALA A 39 18.23 0.27 3.54
CA ALA A 39 19.38 -0.55 3.21
C ALA A 39 20.58 0.38 3.36
N ALA A 40 21.59 -0.08 4.08
CA ALA A 40 22.88 0.58 4.22
C ALA A 40 23.22 1.34 2.92
N ARG A 41 23.55 2.63 3.06
CA ARG A 41 23.80 3.57 1.95
C ARG A 41 25.00 3.09 1.13
N CYS A 42 24.83 2.02 0.36
CA CYS A 42 25.82 1.57 -0.60
C CYS A 42 25.73 2.51 -1.79
N HIS A 43 26.87 3.02 -2.23
CA HIS A 43 26.91 3.79 -3.46
C HIS A 43 26.77 2.84 -4.64
N SER A 44 25.74 3.07 -5.46
CA SER A 44 25.53 2.25 -6.65
C SER A 44 26.72 2.40 -7.59
N HIS A 45 27.29 1.28 -8.04
CA HIS A 45 28.43 1.25 -8.95
C HIS A 45 28.17 0.28 -10.10
N LYS A 46 28.86 0.50 -11.21
CA LYS A 46 28.68 -0.30 -12.43
C LYS A 46 29.57 -1.53 -12.36
N VAL A 47 28.98 -2.71 -12.55
CA VAL A 47 29.65 -4.00 -12.65
C VAL A 47 29.31 -4.59 -14.01
N GLY A 48 30.26 -4.56 -14.94
CA GLY A 48 30.03 -4.97 -16.32
C GLY A 48 28.89 -4.20 -16.99
N LYS A 49 27.76 -4.88 -17.22
CA LYS A 49 26.56 -4.33 -17.90
C LYS A 49 25.41 -3.93 -16.95
N HIS A 50 25.54 -4.18 -15.66
CA HIS A 50 24.51 -3.86 -14.66
C HIS A 50 25.06 -2.97 -13.55
N TRP A 51 24.16 -2.40 -12.76
CA TRP A 51 24.52 -1.66 -11.56
C TRP A 51 24.30 -2.54 -10.34
N GLU A 52 25.24 -2.51 -9.40
CA GLU A 52 25.11 -3.18 -8.11
C GLU A 52 24.98 -2.16 -7.00
N CYS A 53 24.63 -2.64 -5.81
CA CYS A 53 24.47 -1.78 -4.63
C CYS A 53 23.38 -0.69 -4.80
N VAL A 54 22.31 -0.99 -5.51
CA VAL A 54 21.20 -0.04 -5.67
C VAL A 54 20.39 0.12 -4.38
N THR A 55 20.30 1.35 -3.87
CA THR A 55 19.36 1.69 -2.80
C THR A 55 18.00 2.07 -3.42
N PRO A 56 16.88 1.46 -2.98
CA PRO A 56 15.56 1.82 -3.47
C PRO A 56 15.24 3.30 -3.26
N GLY A 57 14.78 4.00 -4.30
CA GLY A 57 14.39 5.41 -4.22
C GLY A 57 15.55 6.42 -4.13
N SER A 58 16.82 5.95 -4.07
CA SER A 58 17.97 6.85 -4.10
C SER A 58 18.21 7.42 -5.49
N TYR A 59 18.99 8.50 -5.55
CA TYR A 59 19.43 9.07 -6.81
C TYR A 59 20.33 8.10 -7.56
N CYS A 60 20.12 8.02 -8.88
CA CYS A 60 21.00 7.26 -9.76
C CYS A 60 21.98 8.19 -10.48
N PRO A 61 23.22 7.72 -10.74
CA PRO A 61 24.20 8.48 -11.49
C PRO A 61 23.79 8.62 -12.96
N LYS A 62 24.32 9.63 -13.66
CA LYS A 62 23.99 9.89 -15.08
C LYS A 62 24.23 8.68 -15.98
N ALA A 63 25.31 7.95 -15.76
CA ALA A 63 25.64 6.73 -16.49
C ALA A 63 24.66 5.56 -16.25
N ALA A 64 23.82 5.65 -15.21
CA ALA A 64 22.80 4.66 -14.90
C ALA A 64 21.42 5.01 -15.47
N HIS A 65 21.23 6.19 -16.05
CA HIS A 65 19.94 6.59 -16.62
C HIS A 65 19.40 5.54 -17.58
N LEU A 66 18.15 5.13 -17.39
CA LEU A 66 17.45 4.08 -18.16
C LEU A 66 17.99 2.65 -17.99
N HIS A 67 19.10 2.45 -17.27
CA HIS A 67 19.68 1.15 -16.98
C HIS A 67 19.06 0.50 -15.74
N TYR A 68 19.33 -0.80 -15.60
CA TYR A 68 18.93 -1.60 -14.46
C TYR A 68 20.07 -1.78 -13.46
N GLY A 69 19.69 -1.92 -12.20
CA GLY A 69 20.59 -2.32 -11.15
C GLY A 69 19.91 -3.15 -10.06
N TYR A 70 20.74 -3.73 -9.21
CA TYR A 70 20.34 -4.71 -8.22
C TYR A 70 20.67 -4.21 -6.82
N ALA A 71 19.70 -4.34 -5.93
CA ALA A 71 19.89 -3.94 -4.54
C ALA A 71 20.76 -4.95 -3.79
N TYR A 72 21.76 -4.44 -3.06
CA TYR A 72 22.61 -5.24 -2.20
C TYR A 72 21.75 -5.96 -1.15
N LYS A 73 22.02 -7.24 -0.91
CA LYS A 73 21.26 -8.19 -0.07
C LYS A 73 19.92 -8.69 -0.61
N THR A 74 19.10 -7.86 -1.25
CA THR A 74 17.77 -8.32 -1.71
C THR A 74 17.78 -8.88 -3.13
N GLY A 75 18.80 -8.57 -3.94
CA GLY A 75 18.86 -8.99 -5.35
C GLY A 75 17.72 -8.45 -6.21
N LYS A 76 16.89 -7.56 -5.67
CA LYS A 76 15.74 -7.00 -6.38
C LYS A 76 16.22 -6.07 -7.48
N ARG A 77 15.56 -6.15 -8.64
CA ARG A 77 15.82 -5.31 -9.80
C ARG A 77 15.15 -3.95 -9.65
N TYR A 78 15.90 -2.91 -9.94
CA TYR A 78 15.43 -1.52 -10.01
C TYR A 78 15.87 -0.91 -11.34
N ARG A 79 15.07 0.01 -11.86
CA ARG A 79 15.38 0.79 -13.05
C ARG A 79 15.57 2.24 -12.66
N CYS A 80 16.64 2.86 -13.13
CA CYS A 80 16.83 4.29 -12.98
C CYS A 80 15.92 5.01 -13.99
N VAL A 81 14.95 5.76 -13.46
CA VAL A 81 13.95 6.46 -14.27
C VAL A 81 13.86 7.92 -13.86
N ARG A 82 13.43 8.76 -14.80
CA ARG A 82 13.14 10.16 -14.54
C ARG A 82 11.76 10.28 -13.89
N TYR A 83 11.73 10.90 -12.72
CA TYR A 83 10.50 11.26 -12.03
C TYR A 83 9.93 12.58 -12.59
N PRO A 84 8.65 12.89 -12.36
CA PRO A 84 8.03 14.13 -12.83
C PRO A 84 8.74 15.41 -12.36
N ASN A 85 9.38 15.35 -11.19
CA ASN A 85 10.20 16.43 -10.65
C ASN A 85 11.58 16.58 -11.34
N GLY A 86 11.81 15.87 -12.45
CA GLY A 86 13.05 15.90 -13.22
C GLY A 86 14.20 15.08 -12.63
N GLN A 87 14.04 14.51 -11.44
CA GLN A 87 15.09 13.75 -10.75
C GLN A 87 15.17 12.32 -11.27
N TRP A 88 16.40 11.81 -11.37
CA TRP A 88 16.66 10.42 -11.71
C TRP A 88 16.83 9.60 -10.45
N ARG A 89 15.95 8.62 -10.26
CA ARG A 89 15.97 7.75 -9.08
C ARG A 89 15.72 6.31 -9.45
N TRP A 90 16.21 5.41 -8.61
CA TRP A 90 15.98 3.98 -8.72
C TRP A 90 14.55 3.63 -8.34
N LYS A 91 13.74 3.26 -9.33
CA LYS A 91 12.35 2.82 -9.17
C LYS A 91 12.27 1.30 -9.31
N ARG A 92 11.44 0.66 -8.50
CA ARG A 92 11.14 -0.77 -8.67
C ARG A 92 10.40 -0.96 -10.00
N GLY A 93 10.96 -1.77 -10.88
CA GLY A 93 10.35 -2.16 -12.15
C GLY A 93 10.14 -3.65 -12.21
#